data_AF-A0A7S0LIM8-F1
#
_entry.id   AF-A0A7S0LIM8-F1
#
_cell.length_a   1.000
_cell.length_b   1.000
_cell.length_c   1.000
_cell.angle_alpha   90.00
_cell.angle_beta   90.00
_cell.angle_gamma   90.00
#
_symmetry.space_group_name_H-M   'P 1'
#
loop_
_entity.id
_entity.type
_entity.pdbx_description
1 polymer ?
#
loop_
_entity_poly.entity_id
_entity_poly.type
_entity_poly.pdbx_seq_one_letter_code
_entity_poly.pdbx_strand_id
1 'polypeptide(L)'
;MMKRACALLACMHLCDGAFSPELIKTDSECGSENLDLGPQSTLAACAAACDRHQYPRQCQFFNYGKLQEAGRCFMEQTTSSRCEEGWLSSETRDFYKLNRLSDQPVMGCMDERASNYNAAATQDDGTWCSQLADPCVSRAADGACANCVTSGQCTNEHDMNDGFRNSANDTVYASKVADGSIKVDGDLRDWATAHSADRHYESVAFASLTGDVVTFESHDGGKWYGPSDFSVSFMLAWDSRHFYLAAEVQDDMLTAGRNCWDTGLQAGFEVSSEYKEASLEMGLLQAERSKDGNISKLQLINLGLRPEQVAPSGTAACSSSLVDPLSCCIHYERSVQDGGFVEKTQIAVLRNPVTRVTTYEVAFALEDLLGSRVEDVYDSHWREGLRFGFSFLVNDGDDKAKQQGWAGYYPHALTMGWNHGNKEPWKVGVVQLARYAEAPASGGGGCGGLFFLGLLLGVGAVIAFLFRRQIIEFVQKRLGRTTSTSAPATPLAAADYMSSGSAPALTVHPPAPASSMV
;
A
#
# COMPACT_ATOMS: atom_id res chain seq x y z
N MET A 1 41.18 -16.59 -51.12
CA MET A 1 39.91 -15.81 -51.15
C MET A 1 39.04 -16.35 -50.02
N MET A 2 39.22 -16.02 -48.74
CA MET A 2 39.21 -14.75 -48.02
C MET A 2 37.85 -14.04 -48.03
N LYS A 3 37.25 -14.00 -46.82
CA LYS A 3 36.06 -13.29 -46.29
C LYS A 3 34.76 -14.11 -46.25
N ARG A 4 34.10 -14.33 -45.09
CA ARG A 4 34.32 -13.79 -43.73
C ARG A 4 33.56 -14.66 -42.70
N ALA A 5 34.31 -15.15 -41.71
CA ALA A 5 33.84 -15.35 -40.34
C ALA A 5 34.90 -14.67 -39.44
N CYS A 6 34.53 -13.59 -38.73
CA CYS A 6 35.27 -13.05 -37.59
C CYS A 6 34.49 -11.90 -36.92
N ALA A 7 34.42 -11.95 -35.58
CA ALA A 7 34.15 -10.90 -34.59
C ALA A 7 32.73 -10.28 -34.57
N LEU A 8 31.93 -10.31 -33.49
CA LEU A 8 32.25 -10.28 -32.05
C LEU A 8 33.23 -9.15 -31.71
N LEU A 9 32.83 -7.91 -32.03
CA LEU A 9 33.09 -6.63 -31.33
C LEU A 9 32.69 -5.46 -32.25
N ALA A 10 31.58 -4.78 -31.99
CA ALA A 10 31.38 -3.34 -32.23
C ALA A 10 30.01 -2.88 -31.68
N CYS A 11 30.04 -2.29 -30.47
CA CYS A 11 29.08 -1.37 -29.85
C CYS A 11 27.63 -1.88 -29.60
N MET A 12 27.09 -2.01 -28.38
CA MET A 12 27.37 -1.27 -27.14
C MET A 12 27.79 0.19 -27.39
N HIS A 13 26.97 0.91 -28.15
CA HIS A 13 26.72 2.33 -27.92
C HIS A 13 25.21 2.34 -27.64
N LEU A 14 24.88 2.31 -26.35
CA LEU A 14 24.41 3.51 -25.67
C LEU A 14 23.14 4.01 -26.35
N CYS A 15 22.04 3.77 -25.67
CA CYS A 15 20.83 4.54 -25.79
C CYS A 15 21.20 6.03 -25.76
N ASP A 16 21.44 6.64 -26.92
CA ASP A 16 21.49 8.09 -26.99
C ASP A 16 20.05 8.56 -26.83
N GLY A 17 19.80 9.29 -25.75
CA GLY A 17 18.52 9.90 -25.44
C GLY A 17 17.98 10.59 -26.68
N ALA A 18 16.72 10.35 -26.98
CA ALA A 18 16.09 10.98 -28.13
C ALA A 18 15.82 12.45 -27.78
N PHE A 19 16.74 13.33 -28.18
CA PHE A 19 16.60 14.78 -28.09
C PHE A 19 16.77 15.43 -29.47
N SER A 20 16.11 16.57 -29.68
CA SER A 20 16.22 17.35 -30.92
C SER A 20 16.37 18.85 -30.60
N PRO A 21 17.25 19.57 -31.30
CA PRO A 21 17.35 21.01 -31.18
C PRO A 21 16.24 21.71 -31.98
N GLU A 22 15.45 22.55 -31.32
CA GLU A 22 14.45 23.42 -31.92
C GLU A 22 15.02 24.84 -32.02
N LEU A 23 15.06 25.40 -33.22
CA LEU A 23 15.45 26.80 -33.42
C LEU A 23 14.33 27.72 -32.91
N ILE A 24 14.62 28.48 -31.86
CA ILE A 24 13.67 29.42 -31.28
C ILE A 24 13.83 30.81 -31.90
N LYS A 25 15.07 31.25 -32.12
CA LYS A 25 15.34 32.58 -32.69
C LYS A 25 16.68 32.65 -33.41
N THR A 26 16.69 33.22 -34.61
CA THR A 26 17.92 33.48 -35.36
C THR A 26 18.60 34.76 -34.93
N ASP A 27 19.92 34.82 -35.13
CA ASP A 27 20.77 35.99 -34.93
C ASP A 27 20.59 36.65 -33.56
N SER A 28 20.45 35.82 -32.53
CA SER A 28 20.03 36.22 -31.19
C SER A 28 20.66 35.34 -30.09
N GLU A 29 20.96 35.98 -28.98
CA GLU A 29 21.32 35.37 -27.69
C GLU A 29 20.33 35.84 -26.62
N CYS A 30 20.12 35.03 -25.59
CA CYS A 30 19.31 35.48 -24.46
C CYS A 30 20.17 36.37 -23.55
N GLY A 31 19.57 37.34 -22.86
CA GLY A 31 20.23 38.16 -21.84
C GLY A 31 20.58 37.39 -20.55
N SER A 32 20.63 36.07 -20.62
CA SER A 32 20.94 35.17 -19.50
C SER A 32 22.46 34.98 -19.32
N GLU A 33 22.88 34.31 -18.25
CA GLU A 33 24.27 33.91 -18.12
C GLU A 33 24.60 32.75 -19.06
N ASN A 34 25.79 32.81 -19.68
CA ASN A 34 26.23 31.81 -20.64
C ASN A 34 27.29 30.91 -20.03
N LEU A 35 27.13 29.60 -20.23
CA LEU A 35 28.11 28.60 -19.86
C LEU A 35 28.72 27.95 -21.11
N ASP A 36 30.03 28.09 -21.29
CA ASP A 36 30.76 27.50 -22.41
C ASP A 36 30.79 25.97 -22.31
N LEU A 37 30.22 25.29 -23.31
CA LEU A 37 30.18 23.82 -23.42
C LEU A 37 31.33 23.27 -24.28
N GLY A 38 32.28 24.12 -24.64
CA GLY A 38 33.42 23.81 -25.49
C GLY A 38 33.08 23.81 -26.99
N PRO A 39 34.10 23.64 -27.84
CA PRO A 39 33.91 23.61 -29.28
C PRO A 39 33.16 22.34 -29.73
N GLN A 40 32.17 22.51 -30.58
CA GLN A 40 31.35 21.43 -31.14
C GLN A 40 31.30 21.57 -32.66
N SER A 41 31.54 20.49 -33.40
CA SER A 41 31.65 20.55 -34.86
C SER A 41 30.30 20.68 -35.59
N THR A 42 29.19 20.40 -34.91
CA THR A 42 27.84 20.44 -35.48
C THR A 42 26.81 20.91 -34.46
N LEU A 43 25.67 21.42 -34.94
CA LEU A 43 24.53 21.76 -34.10
C LEU A 43 24.05 20.57 -33.25
N ALA A 44 24.02 19.37 -33.84
CA ALA A 44 23.66 18.14 -33.13
C ALA A 44 24.67 17.80 -32.02
N ALA A 45 25.97 18.00 -32.25
CA ALA A 45 26.99 17.80 -31.22
C ALA A 45 26.86 18.82 -30.08
N CYS A 46 26.49 20.06 -30.39
CA CYS A 46 26.18 21.08 -29.39
C CYS A 46 24.92 20.75 -28.58
N ALA A 47 23.85 20.29 -29.23
CA ALA A 47 22.65 19.80 -28.56
C ALA A 47 22.97 18.62 -27.62
N ALA A 48 23.81 17.68 -28.04
CA ALA A 48 24.25 16.55 -27.22
C ALA A 48 25.14 16.99 -26.04
N ALA A 49 25.98 18.02 -26.23
CA ALA A 49 26.78 18.59 -25.15
C ALA A 49 25.91 19.29 -24.11
N CYS A 50 24.89 20.03 -24.56
CA CYS A 50 23.86 20.60 -23.71
C CYS A 50 23.10 19.49 -22.97
N ASP A 51 22.65 18.43 -23.64
CA ASP A 51 21.89 17.35 -23.00
C ASP A 51 22.63 16.68 -21.84
N ARG A 52 23.93 16.41 -22.00
CA ARG A 52 24.79 15.81 -20.96
C ARG A 52 25.09 16.74 -19.78
N HIS A 53 24.77 18.02 -19.88
CA HIS A 53 25.10 19.00 -18.86
C HIS A 53 24.02 19.10 -17.78
N GLN A 54 24.40 18.89 -16.52
CA GLN A 54 23.49 18.76 -15.38
C GLN A 54 23.70 19.80 -14.25
N TYR A 55 24.76 20.62 -14.29
CA TYR A 55 25.13 21.51 -13.16
C TYR A 55 25.57 22.91 -13.62
N PRO A 56 24.94 24.01 -13.15
CA PRO A 56 24.12 24.10 -11.94
C PRO A 56 22.66 23.65 -12.12
N ARG A 57 22.21 23.47 -13.36
CA ARG A 57 20.91 22.90 -13.73
C ARG A 57 21.04 22.12 -15.04
N GLN A 58 20.06 21.29 -15.35
CA GLN A 58 19.98 20.62 -16.64
C GLN A 58 19.79 21.63 -17.78
N CYS A 59 20.62 21.54 -18.82
CA CYS A 59 20.54 22.46 -19.97
C CYS A 59 19.21 22.32 -20.71
N GLN A 60 18.50 23.42 -20.92
CA GLN A 60 17.25 23.47 -21.68
C GLN A 60 17.38 24.32 -22.94
N PHE A 61 18.25 25.34 -22.91
CA PHE A 61 18.47 26.29 -24.00
C PHE A 61 19.96 26.44 -24.26
N PHE A 62 20.32 26.65 -25.52
CA PHE A 62 21.71 26.81 -25.91
C PHE A 62 21.85 27.65 -27.18
N ASN A 63 23.01 28.29 -27.33
CA ASN A 63 23.40 28.98 -28.54
C ASN A 63 24.45 28.16 -29.32
N TYR A 64 24.30 28.13 -30.64
CA TYR A 64 25.30 27.55 -31.54
C TYR A 64 25.81 28.60 -32.52
N GLY A 65 27.13 28.72 -32.59
CA GLY A 65 27.81 29.75 -33.36
C GLY A 65 27.86 29.44 -34.86
N LYS A 66 27.76 30.51 -35.65
CA LYS A 66 27.83 30.61 -37.11
C LYS A 66 28.96 31.55 -37.52
N LEU A 67 29.31 31.53 -38.81
CA LEU A 67 30.30 32.45 -39.40
C LEU A 67 31.63 32.44 -38.62
N GLN A 68 32.01 33.57 -38.03
CA GLN A 68 33.26 33.75 -37.29
C GLN A 68 33.28 33.00 -35.96
N GLU A 69 32.12 32.59 -35.45
CA GLU A 69 31.98 31.78 -34.25
C GLU A 69 31.54 30.34 -34.56
N ALA A 70 31.70 29.89 -35.81
CA ALA A 70 31.34 28.55 -36.22
C ALA A 70 31.91 27.48 -35.27
N GLY A 71 31.02 26.67 -34.70
CA GLY A 71 31.36 25.58 -33.80
C GLY A 71 31.50 25.97 -32.33
N ARG A 72 31.23 27.22 -31.93
CA ARG A 72 31.08 27.58 -30.53
C ARG A 72 29.72 27.13 -29.98
N CYS A 73 29.70 26.62 -28.76
CA CYS A 73 28.52 26.06 -28.12
C CYS A 73 28.39 26.60 -26.69
N PHE A 74 27.27 27.25 -26.38
CA PHE A 74 27.02 27.84 -25.08
C PHE A 74 25.66 27.38 -24.54
N MET A 75 25.61 26.90 -23.31
CA MET A 75 24.35 26.76 -22.58
C MET A 75 23.87 28.14 -22.13
N GLU A 76 22.59 28.40 -22.36
CA GLU A 76 21.90 29.60 -21.93
C GLU A 76 21.14 29.30 -20.63
N GLN A 77 21.44 30.04 -19.56
CA GLN A 77 20.85 29.82 -18.24
C GLN A 77 19.46 30.48 -18.07
N THR A 78 18.65 30.49 -19.12
CA THR A 78 17.23 30.87 -19.05
C THR A 78 16.33 29.66 -18.81
N THR A 79 15.14 29.89 -18.27
CA THR A 79 14.10 28.87 -18.12
C THR A 79 12.98 29.01 -19.16
N SER A 80 13.08 29.96 -20.08
CA SER A 80 11.98 30.32 -20.99
C SER A 80 12.45 30.48 -22.43
N SER A 81 11.72 29.86 -23.37
CA SER A 81 11.94 30.07 -24.80
C SER A 81 11.61 31.50 -25.26
N ARG A 82 10.94 32.29 -24.41
CA ARG A 82 10.64 33.70 -24.68
C ARG A 82 11.79 34.64 -24.29
N CYS A 83 12.81 34.13 -23.59
CA CYS A 83 13.90 34.90 -22.98
C CYS A 83 13.35 36.11 -22.20
N GLU A 84 12.84 35.84 -21.00
CA GLU A 84 12.26 36.88 -20.13
C GLU A 84 13.31 37.90 -19.67
N GLU A 85 14.58 37.51 -19.74
CA GLU A 85 15.77 38.31 -19.49
C GLU A 85 16.04 39.35 -20.60
N GLY A 86 15.39 39.21 -21.76
CA GLY A 86 15.50 40.10 -22.91
C GLY A 86 16.49 39.62 -23.97
N TRP A 87 16.18 39.87 -25.25
CA TRP A 87 16.98 39.40 -26.37
C TRP A 87 18.17 40.33 -26.68
N LEU A 88 19.34 39.74 -26.87
CA LEU A 88 20.53 40.40 -27.40
C LEU A 88 20.70 40.00 -28.87
N SER A 89 20.97 40.98 -29.75
CA SER A 89 21.20 40.69 -31.17
C SER A 89 22.62 40.15 -31.37
N SER A 90 22.74 39.05 -32.12
CA SER A 90 24.00 38.37 -32.39
C SER A 90 23.99 37.75 -33.79
N GLU A 91 24.56 38.44 -34.79
CA GLU A 91 24.62 37.93 -36.18
C GLU A 91 25.43 36.61 -36.31
N THR A 92 26.18 36.23 -35.28
CA THR A 92 27.02 35.04 -35.25
C THR A 92 26.44 33.89 -34.44
N ARG A 93 25.27 34.01 -33.80
CA ARG A 93 24.66 32.91 -33.02
C ARG A 93 23.16 32.78 -33.22
N ASP A 94 22.69 31.55 -33.23
CA ASP A 94 21.26 31.20 -33.18
C ASP A 94 20.94 30.57 -31.81
N PHE A 95 19.74 30.86 -31.28
CA PHE A 95 19.25 30.39 -29.98
C PHE A 95 18.28 29.22 -30.16
N TYR A 96 18.57 28.11 -29.47
CA TYR A 96 17.86 26.84 -29.60
C TYR A 96 17.30 26.38 -28.25
N LYS A 97 16.19 25.64 -28.30
CA LYS A 97 15.66 24.84 -27.20
C LYS A 97 15.99 23.37 -27.45
N LEU A 98 16.41 22.67 -26.41
CA LEU A 98 16.59 21.22 -26.45
C LEU A 98 15.27 20.54 -26.11
N ASN A 99 14.65 19.87 -27.08
CA ASN A 99 13.45 19.07 -26.86
C ASN A 99 13.86 17.62 -26.58
N ARG A 100 13.59 17.11 -25.38
CA ARG A 100 13.80 15.70 -25.02
C ARG A 100 12.51 14.92 -25.23
N LEU A 101 12.60 13.67 -25.68
CA LEU A 101 11.43 12.79 -25.74
C LEU A 101 10.83 12.53 -24.35
N SER A 102 11.60 12.68 -23.27
CA SER A 102 11.08 12.63 -21.89
C SER A 102 10.20 13.83 -21.52
N ASP A 103 10.29 14.94 -22.27
CA ASP A 103 9.56 16.18 -21.98
C ASP A 103 8.31 16.31 -22.87
N GLN A 104 8.09 15.36 -23.78
CA GLN A 104 6.84 15.30 -24.54
C GLN A 104 5.74 14.73 -23.64
N PRO A 105 4.53 15.31 -23.65
CA PRO A 105 3.44 14.71 -22.93
C PRO A 105 3.22 13.30 -23.47
N VAL A 106 3.33 12.30 -22.58
CA VAL A 106 2.94 10.94 -22.92
C VAL A 106 1.42 10.97 -22.98
N MET A 107 0.90 10.95 -24.20
CA MET A 107 -0.53 11.00 -24.46
C MET A 107 -1.12 9.62 -24.14
N GLY A 108 -2.14 9.57 -23.27
CA GLY A 108 -2.89 8.36 -22.96
C GLY A 108 -3.96 8.59 -21.92
N CYS A 109 -4.90 7.66 -21.79
CA CYS A 109 -5.92 7.73 -20.74
C CYS A 109 -5.25 7.71 -19.35
N MET A 110 -5.54 8.73 -18.54
CA MET A 110 -4.99 8.88 -17.18
C MET A 110 -5.89 8.27 -16.09
N ASP A 111 -7.02 7.66 -16.46
CA ASP A 111 -7.93 6.96 -15.54
C ASP A 111 -7.46 5.53 -15.30
N GLU A 112 -6.95 5.24 -14.08
CA GLU A 112 -6.47 3.93 -13.63
C GLU A 112 -7.49 2.78 -13.76
N ARG A 113 -8.75 3.11 -13.98
CA ARG A 113 -9.84 2.15 -14.09
C ARG A 113 -10.22 1.82 -15.53
N ALA A 114 -9.64 2.51 -16.52
CA ALA A 114 -9.88 2.24 -17.93
C ALA A 114 -9.03 1.07 -18.43
N SER A 115 -9.56 0.24 -19.32
CA SER A 115 -8.80 -0.86 -19.92
C SER A 115 -7.67 -0.36 -20.85
N ASN A 116 -7.77 0.89 -21.31
CA ASN A 116 -6.71 1.59 -22.03
C ASN A 116 -5.92 2.58 -21.15
N TYR A 117 -5.96 2.43 -19.82
CA TYR A 117 -5.12 3.19 -18.89
C TYR A 117 -3.64 3.06 -19.24
N ASN A 118 -2.93 4.19 -19.24
CA ASN A 118 -1.49 4.22 -19.42
C ASN A 118 -0.83 4.92 -18.22
N ALA A 119 -0.18 4.15 -17.35
CA ALA A 119 0.52 4.67 -16.17
C ALA A 119 1.67 5.63 -16.48
N ALA A 120 2.18 5.62 -17.72
CA ALA A 120 3.21 6.56 -18.16
C ALA A 120 2.62 7.85 -18.72
N ALA A 121 1.30 7.96 -18.91
CA ALA A 121 0.65 9.13 -19.50
C ALA A 121 0.78 10.36 -18.58
N THR A 122 1.22 11.48 -19.16
CA THR A 122 1.33 12.78 -18.47
C THR A 122 0.31 13.79 -18.98
N GLN A 123 -0.47 13.43 -20.01
CA GLN A 123 -1.56 14.22 -20.56
C GLN A 123 -2.59 13.31 -21.24
N ASP A 124 -3.87 13.62 -21.08
CA ASP A 124 -4.98 12.89 -21.70
C ASP A 124 -4.93 13.03 -23.24
N ASP A 125 -4.97 11.91 -23.97
CA ASP A 125 -4.92 11.85 -25.43
C ASP A 125 -6.25 12.19 -26.12
N GLY A 126 -7.29 12.49 -25.34
CA GLY A 126 -8.63 12.80 -25.84
C GLY A 126 -9.33 11.57 -26.43
N THR A 127 -8.73 10.38 -26.35
CA THR A 127 -9.47 9.15 -26.55
C THR A 127 -10.35 8.95 -25.32
N TRP A 128 -11.62 8.59 -25.53
CA TRP A 128 -12.45 8.18 -24.40
C TRP A 128 -11.72 7.04 -23.69
N CYS A 129 -11.43 7.21 -22.40
CA CYS A 129 -11.01 6.15 -21.48
C CYS A 129 -11.99 5.00 -21.61
N SER A 130 -11.64 4.04 -22.45
CA SER A 130 -12.56 3.02 -22.94
C SER A 130 -12.48 1.86 -21.97
N GLN A 131 -13.64 1.51 -21.43
CA GLN A 131 -13.89 0.43 -20.50
C GLN A 131 -13.23 0.56 -19.13
N LEU A 132 -13.79 1.45 -18.32
CA LEU A 132 -14.29 0.98 -17.03
C LEU A 132 -15.10 -0.30 -17.28
N ALA A 133 -14.66 -1.43 -16.73
CA ALA A 133 -15.55 -2.53 -16.40
C ALA A 133 -16.47 -2.08 -15.24
N ASP A 134 -17.23 -1.02 -15.51
CA ASP A 134 -18.44 -0.70 -14.77
C ASP A 134 -19.53 -1.60 -15.38
N PRO A 135 -20.00 -2.64 -14.68
CA PRO A 135 -21.10 -3.47 -15.16
C PRO A 135 -22.40 -2.66 -15.39
N CYS A 136 -22.47 -1.39 -15.00
CA CYS A 136 -23.59 -0.49 -15.31
C CYS A 136 -23.42 0.34 -16.62
N VAL A 137 -22.39 0.10 -17.46
CA VAL A 137 -22.11 0.90 -18.69
C VAL A 137 -22.49 0.20 -20.01
N SER A 138 -23.23 -0.91 -20.02
CA SER A 138 -23.94 -1.30 -21.25
C SER A 138 -25.15 -0.38 -21.47
N ARG A 139 -24.91 0.84 -21.95
CA ARG A 139 -25.96 1.79 -22.36
C ARG A 139 -26.61 1.30 -23.66
N ALA A 140 -27.93 1.42 -23.76
CA ALA A 140 -28.60 1.35 -25.04
C ALA A 140 -28.15 2.52 -25.95
N ALA A 141 -28.31 2.36 -27.27
CA ALA A 141 -27.83 3.32 -28.27
C ALA A 141 -28.44 4.73 -28.19
N ASP A 142 -29.49 4.92 -27.38
CA ASP A 142 -30.15 6.20 -27.10
C ASP A 142 -29.60 6.92 -25.85
N GLY A 143 -28.59 6.35 -25.19
CA GLY A 143 -27.98 6.89 -23.97
C GLY A 143 -28.72 6.53 -22.68
N ALA A 144 -29.82 5.76 -22.75
CA ALA A 144 -30.48 5.20 -21.58
C ALA A 144 -29.76 3.92 -21.12
N CYS A 145 -29.51 3.84 -19.82
CA CYS A 145 -29.19 2.59 -19.15
C CYS A 145 -30.53 1.94 -18.79
N ALA A 146 -30.80 0.74 -19.30
CA ALA A 146 -32.14 0.15 -19.22
C ALA A 146 -32.68 0.04 -17.78
N ASN A 147 -31.80 0.00 -16.76
CA ASN A 147 -32.17 -0.16 -15.34
C ASN A 147 -31.40 0.78 -14.38
N CYS A 148 -30.94 1.96 -14.83
CA CYS A 148 -30.30 2.92 -13.93
C CYS A 148 -31.35 3.85 -13.31
N VAL A 149 -31.58 3.76 -11.99
CA VAL A 149 -32.54 4.64 -11.28
C VAL A 149 -31.86 5.91 -10.76
N THR A 150 -30.52 5.91 -10.56
CA THR A 150 -29.60 7.06 -10.33
C THR A 150 -28.15 6.53 -10.23
N SER A 151 -27.14 7.38 -10.00
CA SER A 151 -25.73 6.92 -9.89
C SER A 151 -25.59 5.80 -8.85
N GLY A 152 -25.16 4.62 -9.28
CA GLY A 152 -24.74 3.55 -8.37
C GLY A 152 -25.79 2.51 -7.98
N GLN A 153 -26.92 2.38 -8.68
CA GLN A 153 -27.81 1.23 -8.49
C GLN A 153 -28.16 0.56 -9.82
N CYS A 154 -27.87 -0.74 -9.89
CA CYS A 154 -28.14 -1.63 -11.01
C CYS A 154 -29.20 -2.66 -10.57
N THR A 155 -30.25 -2.90 -11.38
CA THR A 155 -31.21 -3.99 -11.12
C THR A 155 -31.46 -4.85 -12.35
N ASN A 156 -31.58 -6.15 -12.13
CA ASN A 156 -32.46 -7.07 -12.83
C ASN A 156 -32.81 -8.20 -11.87
N GLU A 157 -34.02 -8.74 -12.05
CA GLU A 157 -34.87 -9.42 -11.05
C GLU A 157 -34.37 -10.76 -10.46
N HIS A 158 -33.09 -10.89 -10.10
CA HIS A 158 -32.65 -11.99 -9.24
C HIS A 158 -31.47 -11.68 -8.30
N ASP A 159 -30.68 -10.63 -8.56
CA ASP A 159 -29.56 -10.22 -7.70
C ASP A 159 -29.49 -8.68 -7.62
N MET A 160 -30.25 -8.08 -6.70
CA MET A 160 -30.46 -6.62 -6.66
C MET A 160 -29.21 -5.80 -6.26
N ASN A 161 -28.16 -6.45 -5.77
CA ASN A 161 -26.86 -5.82 -5.47
C ASN A 161 -25.74 -6.17 -6.46
N ASP A 162 -26.05 -6.90 -7.53
CA ASP A 162 -25.06 -7.25 -8.53
C ASP A 162 -24.55 -6.00 -9.26
N GLY A 163 -23.24 -5.81 -9.25
CA GLY A 163 -22.58 -4.65 -9.83
C GLY A 163 -22.51 -3.40 -8.95
N PHE A 164 -23.01 -3.42 -7.71
CA PHE A 164 -22.79 -2.30 -6.79
C PHE A 164 -21.29 -2.11 -6.54
N ARG A 165 -20.84 -0.85 -6.66
CA ARG A 165 -19.50 -0.42 -6.28
C ARG A 165 -19.59 0.89 -5.51
N ASN A 166 -18.97 0.96 -4.35
CA ASN A 166 -18.90 2.19 -3.57
C ASN A 166 -17.98 3.19 -4.30
N SER A 167 -18.51 4.32 -4.75
CA SER A 167 -17.74 5.29 -5.53
C SER A 167 -16.57 5.93 -4.77
N ALA A 168 -16.67 6.03 -3.44
CA ALA A 168 -15.65 6.61 -2.56
C ALA A 168 -14.66 5.57 -2.03
N ASN A 169 -15.11 4.33 -1.82
CA ASN A 169 -14.34 3.30 -1.12
C ASN A 169 -14.26 1.95 -1.87
N ASP A 170 -14.57 1.87 -3.17
CA ASP A 170 -14.35 0.63 -3.94
C ASP A 170 -12.88 0.18 -3.89
N THR A 171 -11.96 1.13 -3.71
CA THR A 171 -10.58 0.84 -3.35
C THR A 171 -10.24 1.53 -2.04
N VAL A 172 -9.64 0.78 -1.12
CA VAL A 172 -9.09 1.26 0.15
C VAL A 172 -7.57 1.02 0.18
N TYR A 173 -6.86 1.77 1.01
CA TYR A 173 -5.40 1.81 0.98
C TYR A 173 -4.82 1.27 2.28
N ALA A 174 -3.90 0.31 2.15
CA ALA A 174 -3.11 -0.17 3.27
C ALA A 174 -1.84 0.67 3.40
N SER A 175 -1.58 1.27 4.55
CA SER A 175 -0.37 2.08 4.74
C SER A 175 0.84 1.20 5.05
N LYS A 176 1.97 1.49 4.40
CA LYS A 176 3.23 0.85 4.73
C LYS A 176 3.68 1.22 6.14
N VAL A 177 4.05 0.23 6.94
CA VAL A 177 4.62 0.39 8.28
C VAL A 177 6.00 -0.24 8.37
N ALA A 178 6.71 0.00 9.48
CA ALA A 178 7.99 -0.66 9.72
C ALA A 178 7.76 -2.09 10.22
N ASP A 179 8.64 -3.01 9.85
CA ASP A 179 8.50 -4.42 10.24
C ASP A 179 8.39 -4.57 11.77
N GLY A 180 7.32 -5.23 12.20
CA GLY A 180 7.03 -5.46 13.63
C GLY A 180 6.69 -4.20 14.42
N SER A 181 6.37 -3.07 13.78
CA SER A 181 5.90 -1.88 14.49
C SER A 181 4.48 -2.02 15.04
N ILE A 182 3.65 -2.84 14.39
CA ILE A 182 2.30 -3.20 14.87
C ILE A 182 2.40 -4.45 15.73
N LYS A 183 1.90 -4.38 16.96
CA LYS A 183 1.82 -5.50 17.89
C LYS A 183 0.38 -5.96 18.01
N VAL A 184 0.13 -7.22 17.63
CA VAL A 184 -1.21 -7.81 17.69
C VAL A 184 -1.62 -8.12 19.14
N ASP A 185 -2.11 -7.10 19.84
CA ASP A 185 -2.51 -7.15 21.25
C ASP A 185 -3.89 -6.52 21.53
N GLY A 186 -4.55 -5.97 20.50
CA GLY A 186 -5.88 -5.36 20.55
C GLY A 186 -5.85 -3.89 20.96
N ASP A 187 -4.68 -3.33 21.26
CA ASP A 187 -4.49 -1.94 21.65
C ASP A 187 -3.97 -1.11 20.46
N LEU A 188 -4.87 -0.38 19.81
CA LEU A 188 -4.58 0.31 18.56
C LEU A 188 -3.69 1.57 18.69
N ARG A 189 -3.03 1.80 19.82
CA ARG A 189 -2.20 3.01 20.04
C ARG A 189 -0.97 3.08 19.13
N ASP A 190 -0.42 1.96 18.71
CA ASP A 190 0.69 1.90 17.76
C ASP A 190 0.27 2.27 16.31
N TRP A 191 -1.01 2.10 15.97
CA TRP A 191 -1.61 2.53 14.70
C TRP A 191 -1.61 4.05 14.52
N ALA A 192 -1.67 4.82 15.61
CA ALA A 192 -1.71 6.29 15.58
C ALA A 192 -0.49 6.94 14.91
N THR A 193 0.65 6.23 14.86
CA THR A 193 1.86 6.68 14.17
C THR A 193 2.01 6.13 12.75
N ALA A 194 1.23 5.09 12.43
CA ALA A 194 1.25 4.35 11.17
C ALA A 194 0.22 4.87 10.15
N HIS A 195 -0.81 5.58 10.60
CA HIS A 195 -1.90 6.01 9.76
C HIS A 195 -2.19 7.50 9.79
N SER A 196 -2.49 8.01 8.61
CA SER A 196 -3.05 9.33 8.40
C SER A 196 -4.58 9.25 8.48
N ALA A 197 -5.22 10.34 8.90
CA ALA A 197 -6.67 10.38 9.11
C ALA A 197 -7.49 10.09 7.85
N ASP A 198 -6.94 10.29 6.65
CA ASP A 198 -7.56 9.96 5.36
C ASP A 198 -7.59 8.46 5.03
N ARG A 199 -6.93 7.62 5.85
CA ARG A 199 -6.93 6.15 5.74
C ARG A 199 -7.60 5.48 6.94
N HIS A 200 -8.43 6.24 7.65
CA HIS A 200 -9.39 5.75 8.63
C HIS A 200 -10.76 5.68 7.95
N TYR A 201 -11.32 4.48 7.84
CA TYR A 201 -12.56 4.23 7.11
C TYR A 201 -13.69 3.99 8.10
N GLU A 202 -14.68 4.88 8.13
CA GLU A 202 -15.79 4.83 9.07
C GLU A 202 -17.10 4.51 8.35
N SER A 203 -17.83 3.50 8.82
CA SER A 203 -19.16 3.14 8.32
C SER A 203 -19.24 3.10 6.79
N VAL A 204 -18.30 2.39 6.17
CA VAL A 204 -18.21 2.31 4.70
C VAL A 204 -19.50 1.72 4.14
N ALA A 205 -20.13 2.45 3.23
CA ALA A 205 -21.40 2.03 2.63
C ALA A 205 -21.22 0.84 1.68
N PHE A 206 -22.18 -0.07 1.70
CA PHE A 206 -22.29 -1.22 0.80
C PHE A 206 -23.74 -1.41 0.35
N ALA A 207 -23.98 -2.23 -0.66
CA ALA A 207 -25.34 -2.59 -1.05
C ALA A 207 -25.87 -3.75 -0.20
N SER A 208 -27.06 -3.59 0.37
CA SER A 208 -27.83 -4.66 1.00
C SER A 208 -28.21 -5.74 -0.01
N LEU A 209 -28.83 -6.85 0.42
CA LEU A 209 -29.36 -7.86 -0.51
C LEU A 209 -30.36 -7.27 -1.53
N THR A 210 -31.12 -6.25 -1.13
CA THR A 210 -32.11 -5.55 -1.97
C THR A 210 -31.50 -4.48 -2.87
N GLY A 211 -30.18 -4.26 -2.80
CA GLY A 211 -29.47 -3.24 -3.58
C GLY A 211 -29.44 -1.86 -2.93
N ASP A 212 -30.06 -1.69 -1.75
CA ASP A 212 -30.08 -0.43 -1.02
C ASP A 212 -28.69 -0.10 -0.47
N VAL A 213 -28.29 1.16 -0.55
CA VAL A 213 -27.01 1.60 0.01
C VAL A 213 -27.14 1.78 1.52
N VAL A 214 -26.46 0.94 2.27
CA VAL A 214 -26.52 0.86 3.73
C VAL A 214 -25.12 0.80 4.35
N THR A 215 -25.03 1.09 5.64
CA THR A 215 -23.80 0.91 6.45
C THR A 215 -23.91 -0.27 7.41
N PHE A 216 -25.10 -0.85 7.52
CA PHE A 216 -25.43 -2.03 8.31
C PHE A 216 -26.60 -2.75 7.64
N GLU A 217 -26.59 -4.08 7.68
CA GLU A 217 -27.71 -4.89 7.22
C GLU A 217 -28.16 -5.87 8.29
N SER A 218 -29.44 -5.79 8.65
CA SER A 218 -30.07 -6.73 9.57
C SER A 218 -30.30 -8.09 8.90
N HIS A 219 -30.11 -9.15 9.68
CA HIS A 219 -30.28 -10.54 9.28
C HIS A 219 -31.01 -11.35 10.35
N ASP A 220 -31.73 -12.40 9.96
CA ASP A 220 -32.40 -13.33 10.89
C ASP A 220 -33.19 -12.66 12.04
N GLY A 221 -33.87 -11.56 11.70
CA GLY A 221 -34.70 -10.78 12.63
C GLY A 221 -33.94 -9.85 13.59
N GLY A 222 -32.64 -9.61 13.38
CA GLY A 222 -31.89 -8.56 14.06
C GLY A 222 -32.45 -7.18 13.81
N LYS A 223 -32.15 -6.26 14.72
CA LYS A 223 -32.62 -4.88 14.65
C LYS A 223 -31.42 -3.97 14.71
N TRP A 224 -31.52 -2.84 14.04
CA TRP A 224 -30.50 -1.81 14.06
C TRP A 224 -31.12 -0.45 14.32
N TYR A 225 -30.65 0.22 15.37
CA TYR A 225 -31.17 1.50 15.83
C TYR A 225 -30.25 2.69 15.51
N GLY A 226 -29.18 2.43 14.76
CA GLY A 226 -28.23 3.43 14.28
C GLY A 226 -26.79 3.16 14.74
N PRO A 227 -25.84 4.05 14.44
CA PRO A 227 -24.41 3.78 14.65
C PRO A 227 -23.96 3.53 16.09
N SER A 228 -24.75 3.96 17.09
CA SER A 228 -24.50 3.70 18.51
C SER A 228 -24.94 2.30 18.97
N ASP A 229 -25.78 1.65 18.18
CA ASP A 229 -26.21 0.25 18.31
C ASP A 229 -25.09 -0.65 17.78
N PHE A 230 -24.78 -0.48 16.49
CA PHE A 230 -23.64 -1.13 15.84
C PHE A 230 -23.03 -0.22 14.78
N SER A 231 -21.71 -0.04 14.79
CA SER A 231 -20.95 0.52 13.66
C SER A 231 -19.51 0.05 13.65
N VAL A 232 -18.91 0.06 12.45
CA VAL A 232 -17.53 -0.39 12.22
C VAL A 232 -16.72 0.75 11.64
N SER A 233 -15.56 0.99 12.23
CA SER A 233 -14.48 1.77 11.64
C SER A 233 -13.26 0.87 11.48
N PHE A 234 -12.43 1.11 10.47
CA PHE A 234 -11.26 0.27 10.23
C PHE A 234 -10.09 1.00 9.58
N MET A 235 -8.94 0.34 9.71
CA MET A 235 -7.63 0.77 9.26
C MET A 235 -6.89 -0.43 8.68
N LEU A 236 -6.09 -0.19 7.65
CA LEU A 236 -5.31 -1.22 6.96
C LEU A 236 -3.85 -0.84 6.88
N ALA A 237 -2.96 -1.76 7.24
CA ALA A 237 -1.52 -1.56 7.14
C ALA A 237 -0.83 -2.76 6.50
N TRP A 238 0.43 -2.60 6.12
CA TRP A 238 1.25 -3.70 5.63
C TRP A 238 2.73 -3.49 5.95
N ASP A 239 3.44 -4.59 6.24
CA ASP A 239 4.90 -4.64 6.40
C ASP A 239 5.50 -5.71 5.47
N SER A 240 6.77 -6.08 5.64
CA SER A 240 7.38 -7.10 4.77
C SER A 240 6.79 -8.51 4.91
N ARG A 241 5.97 -8.78 5.94
CA ARG A 241 5.50 -10.13 6.29
C ARG A 241 4.00 -10.23 6.53
N HIS A 242 3.29 -9.13 6.71
CA HIS A 242 1.88 -9.16 7.05
C HIS A 242 1.07 -8.07 6.33
N PHE A 243 -0.17 -8.44 6.06
CA PHE A 243 -1.26 -7.49 5.87
C PHE A 243 -2.01 -7.36 7.19
N TYR A 244 -2.32 -6.13 7.60
CA TYR A 244 -2.97 -5.86 8.87
C TYR A 244 -4.36 -5.27 8.68
N LEU A 245 -5.29 -5.68 9.55
CA LEU A 245 -6.60 -5.06 9.74
C LEU A 245 -6.79 -4.71 11.21
N ALA A 246 -7.05 -3.43 11.48
CA ALA A 246 -7.63 -2.99 12.74
C ALA A 246 -9.07 -2.58 12.50
N ALA A 247 -10.02 -3.17 13.22
CA ALA A 247 -11.42 -2.78 13.21
C ALA A 247 -11.85 -2.35 14.62
N GLU A 248 -12.40 -1.15 14.73
CA GLU A 248 -13.06 -0.62 15.92
C GLU A 248 -14.57 -0.76 15.74
N VAL A 249 -15.19 -1.54 16.61
CA VAL A 249 -16.61 -1.87 16.53
C VAL A 249 -17.31 -1.24 17.72
N GLN A 250 -18.14 -0.24 17.46
CA GLN A 250 -19.10 0.26 18.44
C GLN A 250 -20.25 -0.74 18.45
N ASP A 251 -20.49 -1.36 19.60
CA ASP A 251 -21.51 -2.41 19.74
C ASP A 251 -22.07 -2.36 21.15
N ASP A 252 -23.37 -2.11 21.28
CA ASP A 252 -24.02 -1.94 22.57
C ASP A 252 -24.13 -3.24 23.38
N MET A 253 -24.19 -4.40 22.71
CA MET A 253 -24.34 -5.73 23.27
C MET A 253 -23.44 -6.77 22.59
N LEU A 254 -22.33 -7.12 23.25
CA LEU A 254 -21.50 -8.23 22.80
C LEU A 254 -21.88 -9.54 23.48
N THR A 255 -22.26 -10.52 22.67
CA THR A 255 -22.26 -11.95 23.04
C THR A 255 -21.31 -12.72 22.13
N ALA A 256 -20.79 -13.86 22.57
CA ALA A 256 -19.93 -14.73 21.76
C ALA A 256 -20.58 -16.11 21.58
N GLY A 257 -20.66 -16.55 20.32
CA GLY A 257 -21.18 -17.88 19.98
C GLY A 257 -20.12 -18.96 19.99
N ARG A 258 -20.54 -20.18 19.64
CA ARG A 258 -19.63 -21.34 19.61
C ARG A 258 -18.74 -21.33 18.37
N ASN A 259 -19.27 -20.82 17.27
CA ASN A 259 -18.51 -20.67 16.04
C ASN A 259 -17.92 -19.26 15.97
N CYS A 260 -16.74 -19.13 15.37
CA CYS A 260 -16.06 -17.84 15.30
C CYS A 260 -16.85 -16.79 14.51
N TRP A 261 -17.72 -17.23 13.58
CA TRP A 261 -18.56 -16.35 12.78
C TRP A 261 -19.90 -16.00 13.45
N ASP A 262 -20.26 -16.55 14.61
CA ASP A 262 -21.58 -16.26 15.19
C ASP A 262 -21.74 -14.76 15.50
N THR A 263 -20.70 -14.13 16.06
CA THR A 263 -20.63 -12.68 16.41
C THR A 263 -19.23 -12.09 16.19
N GLY A 264 -18.40 -12.77 15.39
CA GLY A 264 -17.01 -12.37 15.11
C GLY A 264 -16.81 -11.69 13.77
N LEU A 265 -15.54 -11.57 13.41
CA LEU A 265 -15.06 -11.03 12.15
C LEU A 265 -14.90 -12.15 11.11
N GLN A 266 -15.37 -11.93 9.90
CA GLN A 266 -15.07 -12.78 8.75
C GLN A 266 -14.27 -11.95 7.75
N ALA A 267 -13.21 -12.52 7.19
CA ALA A 267 -12.39 -11.88 6.15
C ALA A 267 -12.21 -12.83 4.96
N GLY A 268 -12.25 -12.27 3.76
CA GLY A 268 -12.06 -13.00 2.51
C GLY A 268 -11.10 -12.30 1.57
N PHE A 269 -10.23 -13.09 0.95
CA PHE A 269 -9.22 -12.64 0.00
C PHE A 269 -9.48 -13.27 -1.36
N GLU A 270 -9.48 -12.44 -2.41
CA GLU A 270 -9.56 -12.92 -3.78
C GLU A 270 -8.22 -13.53 -4.20
N VAL A 271 -8.29 -14.81 -4.58
CA VAL A 271 -7.14 -15.57 -5.05
C VAL A 271 -7.42 -16.20 -6.41
N SER A 272 -6.36 -16.41 -7.19
CA SER A 272 -6.42 -17.20 -8.42
C SER A 272 -6.72 -18.67 -8.10
N SER A 273 -7.39 -19.36 -9.01
CA SER A 273 -7.89 -20.72 -8.73
C SER A 273 -7.46 -21.81 -9.71
N GLU A 274 -7.23 -21.48 -10.99
CA GLU A 274 -6.59 -22.34 -11.99
C GLU A 274 -5.76 -21.51 -12.99
N TYR A 275 -4.77 -22.13 -13.62
CA TYR A 275 -3.86 -21.50 -14.59
C TYR A 275 -4.63 -21.09 -15.86
N LYS A 276 -4.86 -19.79 -16.07
CA LYS A 276 -5.13 -19.22 -17.40
C LYS A 276 -3.97 -18.29 -17.75
N GLU A 277 -3.22 -18.71 -18.77
CA GLU A 277 -2.11 -18.00 -19.43
C GLU A 277 -0.91 -17.61 -18.54
N ALA A 278 0.19 -18.39 -18.65
CA ALA A 278 1.61 -18.06 -18.46
C ALA A 278 2.10 -17.05 -17.37
N SER A 279 1.25 -16.54 -16.48
CA SER A 279 1.53 -15.35 -15.67
C SER A 279 0.90 -15.36 -14.26
N LEU A 280 -0.14 -16.16 -13.99
CA LEU A 280 -0.74 -16.28 -12.65
C LEU A 280 -0.57 -17.70 -12.10
N GLU A 281 0.21 -17.83 -11.04
CA GLU A 281 0.29 -19.05 -10.24
C GLU A 281 -1.00 -19.21 -9.41
N MET A 282 -1.47 -20.45 -9.23
CA MET A 282 -2.66 -20.78 -8.44
C MET A 282 -2.52 -20.33 -6.99
N GLY A 283 -3.55 -19.69 -6.44
CA GLY A 283 -3.59 -19.23 -5.04
C GLY A 283 -2.94 -17.87 -4.80
N LEU A 284 -2.46 -17.17 -5.84
CA LEU A 284 -1.95 -15.81 -5.70
C LEU A 284 -3.09 -14.80 -5.52
N LEU A 285 -2.84 -13.79 -4.69
CA LEU A 285 -3.69 -12.60 -4.57
C LEU A 285 -3.85 -11.90 -5.92
N GLN A 286 -5.07 -11.48 -6.22
CA GLN A 286 -5.42 -10.76 -7.45
C GLN A 286 -6.61 -9.82 -7.22
N ALA A 287 -6.90 -8.93 -8.18
CA ALA A 287 -8.03 -7.99 -8.13
C ALA A 287 -8.96 -8.09 -9.35
N GLU A 288 -9.02 -9.26 -9.99
CA GLU A 288 -9.78 -9.50 -11.22
C GLU A 288 -11.30 -9.42 -11.00
N ARG A 289 -11.78 -9.77 -9.80
CA ARG A 289 -13.18 -9.75 -9.38
C ARG A 289 -14.08 -10.49 -10.39
N SER A 290 -13.77 -11.74 -10.69
CA SER A 290 -14.47 -12.54 -11.71
C SER A 290 -15.60 -13.41 -11.17
N LYS A 291 -16.66 -13.56 -11.99
CA LYS A 291 -17.73 -14.57 -11.85
C LYS A 291 -17.34 -15.93 -12.42
N ASP A 292 -16.15 -16.08 -12.99
CA ASP A 292 -15.63 -17.40 -13.39
C ASP A 292 -14.87 -17.98 -12.19
N GLY A 293 -15.40 -19.05 -11.61
CA GLY A 293 -14.77 -19.76 -10.48
C GLY A 293 -13.44 -20.44 -10.81
N ASN A 294 -13.01 -20.42 -12.08
CA ASN A 294 -11.65 -20.81 -12.50
C ASN A 294 -10.67 -19.62 -12.54
N ILE A 295 -11.19 -18.40 -12.49
CA ILE A 295 -10.39 -17.17 -12.41
C ILE A 295 -10.30 -16.75 -10.95
N SER A 296 -11.43 -16.48 -10.31
CA SER A 296 -11.47 -15.94 -8.95
C SER A 296 -12.10 -16.92 -7.96
N LYS A 297 -11.43 -17.12 -6.82
CA LYS A 297 -11.96 -17.79 -5.63
C LYS A 297 -11.71 -16.93 -4.40
N LEU A 298 -12.39 -17.25 -3.32
CA LEU A 298 -12.11 -16.68 -2.00
C LEU A 298 -11.38 -17.69 -1.12
N GLN A 299 -10.36 -17.21 -0.42
CA GLN A 299 -9.89 -17.82 0.82
C GLN A 299 -10.47 -17.04 2.00
N LEU A 300 -11.13 -17.75 2.91
CA LEU A 300 -11.88 -17.16 4.02
C LEU A 300 -11.33 -17.61 5.37
N ILE A 301 -11.34 -16.67 6.31
CA ILE A 301 -11.01 -16.89 7.70
C ILE A 301 -12.05 -16.22 8.59
N ASN A 302 -12.50 -16.95 9.61
CA ASN A 302 -13.43 -16.50 10.62
C ASN A 302 -12.70 -16.38 11.95
N LEU A 303 -12.91 -15.26 12.63
CA LEU A 303 -12.09 -14.79 13.74
C LEU A 303 -12.98 -14.22 14.84
N GLY A 304 -12.76 -14.57 16.10
CA GLY A 304 -13.59 -14.01 17.15
C GLY A 304 -13.27 -14.49 18.56
N LEU A 305 -14.22 -14.22 19.45
CA LEU A 305 -14.18 -14.64 20.85
C LEU A 305 -14.86 -15.99 21.03
N ARG A 306 -14.48 -16.70 22.09
CA ARG A 306 -15.22 -17.86 22.62
C ARG A 306 -16.19 -17.40 23.73
N PRO A 307 -17.27 -18.13 24.02
CA PRO A 307 -18.26 -17.74 25.03
C PRO A 307 -17.65 -17.46 26.41
N GLU A 308 -16.65 -18.26 26.82
CA GLU A 308 -15.94 -18.14 28.09
C GLU A 308 -15.06 -16.88 28.21
N GLN A 309 -14.80 -16.19 27.10
CA GLN A 309 -13.97 -14.98 27.05
C GLN A 309 -14.79 -13.70 27.23
N VAL A 310 -16.12 -13.79 27.27
CA VAL A 310 -17.03 -12.66 27.51
C VAL A 310 -17.47 -12.69 28.97
N ALA A 311 -16.97 -11.76 29.77
CA ALA A 311 -17.34 -11.63 31.18
C ALA A 311 -18.75 -11.05 31.33
N PRO A 312 -19.45 -11.31 32.45
CA PRO A 312 -20.76 -10.71 32.73
C PRO A 312 -20.77 -9.17 32.78
N SER A 313 -19.60 -8.55 32.98
CA SER A 313 -19.41 -7.09 32.91
C SER A 313 -19.41 -6.55 31.47
N GLY A 314 -19.47 -7.42 30.46
CA GLY A 314 -19.28 -7.08 29.05
C GLY A 314 -17.82 -6.89 28.65
N THR A 315 -16.86 -7.10 29.57
CA THR A 315 -15.43 -7.12 29.23
C THR A 315 -15.11 -8.40 28.48
N ALA A 316 -14.36 -8.30 27.39
CA ALA A 316 -13.92 -9.48 26.64
C ALA A 316 -12.50 -9.29 26.13
N ALA A 317 -11.72 -10.37 26.07
CA ALA A 317 -10.41 -10.34 25.46
C ALA A 317 -9.94 -11.74 25.02
N CYS A 318 -9.19 -11.80 23.93
CA CYS A 318 -8.43 -12.98 23.51
C CYS A 318 -7.19 -12.57 22.73
N SER A 319 -6.20 -13.45 22.64
CA SER A 319 -5.10 -13.29 21.69
C SER A 319 -4.57 -14.65 21.24
N SER A 320 -4.27 -14.77 19.96
CA SER A 320 -3.59 -15.93 19.35
C SER A 320 -2.20 -16.21 19.94
N SER A 321 -1.58 -15.22 20.59
CA SER A 321 -0.31 -15.40 21.31
C SER A 321 -0.48 -16.03 22.71
N LEU A 322 -1.72 -16.15 23.19
CA LEU A 322 -2.03 -16.77 24.48
C LEU A 322 -2.34 -18.26 24.32
N VAL A 323 -2.10 -19.02 25.37
CA VAL A 323 -2.50 -20.43 25.45
C VAL A 323 -3.98 -20.56 25.81
N ASP A 324 -4.57 -21.70 25.45
CA ASP A 324 -5.94 -22.06 25.86
C ASP A 324 -6.12 -21.88 27.38
N PRO A 325 -7.24 -21.29 27.84
CA PRO A 325 -8.45 -20.94 27.11
C PRO A 325 -8.51 -19.48 26.57
N LEU A 326 -7.42 -18.72 26.65
CA LEU A 326 -7.40 -17.30 26.24
C LEU A 326 -7.05 -17.10 24.76
N SER A 327 -6.86 -18.20 24.02
CA SER A 327 -6.66 -18.20 22.57
C SER A 327 -7.94 -17.77 21.86
N CYS A 328 -7.83 -16.88 20.87
CA CYS A 328 -8.99 -16.47 20.07
C CYS A 328 -9.59 -17.66 19.31
N CYS A 329 -10.88 -17.56 18.98
CA CYS A 329 -11.51 -18.44 18.02
C CYS A 329 -10.97 -18.11 16.62
N ILE A 330 -10.35 -19.07 15.95
CA ILE A 330 -9.87 -18.96 14.58
C ILE A 330 -10.37 -20.17 13.80
N HIS A 331 -11.06 -19.93 12.68
CA HIS A 331 -11.57 -20.97 11.81
C HIS A 331 -11.28 -20.63 10.34
N TYR A 332 -10.43 -21.44 9.73
CA TYR A 332 -10.10 -21.40 8.31
C TYR A 332 -11.13 -22.23 7.53
N GLU A 333 -11.80 -21.65 6.53
CA GLU A 333 -12.87 -22.37 5.82
C GLU A 333 -12.37 -23.47 4.88
N ARG A 334 -11.08 -23.43 4.53
CA ARG A 334 -10.42 -24.44 3.69
C ARG A 334 -9.18 -24.93 4.38
N SER A 335 -8.99 -26.24 4.38
CA SER A 335 -7.78 -26.87 4.91
C SER A 335 -6.57 -26.57 4.02
N VAL A 336 -5.36 -26.66 4.57
CA VAL A 336 -4.10 -26.60 3.81
C VAL A 336 -4.09 -27.63 2.68
N GLN A 337 -4.61 -28.83 2.94
CA GLN A 337 -4.65 -29.94 1.98
C GLN A 337 -5.55 -29.62 0.78
N ASP A 338 -6.58 -28.80 1.00
CA ASP A 338 -7.49 -28.32 -0.03
C ASP A 338 -7.04 -26.98 -0.64
N GLY A 339 -5.80 -26.54 -0.41
CA GLY A 339 -5.28 -25.26 -0.92
C GLY A 339 -5.78 -24.02 -0.18
N GLY A 340 -6.08 -24.16 1.11
CA GLY A 340 -6.37 -23.04 2.03
C GLY A 340 -5.11 -22.44 2.66
N PHE A 341 -5.31 -21.53 3.61
CA PHE A 341 -4.25 -20.88 4.38
C PHE A 341 -3.41 -21.88 5.19
N VAL A 342 -2.15 -21.54 5.47
CA VAL A 342 -1.19 -22.37 6.26
C VAL A 342 -1.30 -22.14 7.77
N GLU A 343 -2.36 -21.46 8.19
CA GLU A 343 -2.78 -21.22 9.56
C GLU A 343 -1.79 -20.38 10.39
N LYS A 344 -1.30 -19.27 9.82
CA LYS A 344 -0.30 -18.38 10.44
C LYS A 344 -0.85 -17.01 10.88
N THR A 345 -2.11 -16.72 10.58
CA THR A 345 -2.76 -15.47 10.96
C THR A 345 -2.80 -15.29 12.48
N GLN A 346 -2.43 -14.09 12.91
CA GLN A 346 -2.50 -13.67 14.31
C GLN A 346 -3.69 -12.74 14.51
N ILE A 347 -4.32 -12.85 15.68
CA ILE A 347 -5.41 -11.98 16.11
C ILE A 347 -5.29 -11.65 17.59
N ALA A 348 -5.71 -10.46 17.96
CA ALA A 348 -6.13 -10.08 19.30
C ALA A 348 -7.48 -9.35 19.24
N VAL A 349 -8.32 -9.60 20.26
CA VAL A 349 -9.61 -8.92 20.43
C VAL A 349 -9.64 -8.32 21.83
N LEU A 350 -10.08 -7.07 21.96
CA LEU A 350 -10.23 -6.39 23.24
C LEU A 350 -11.53 -5.59 23.28
N ARG A 351 -12.37 -5.81 24.29
CA ARG A 351 -13.59 -5.02 24.52
C ARG A 351 -13.50 -4.18 25.78
N ASN A 352 -13.77 -2.88 25.61
CA ASN A 352 -14.02 -1.97 26.71
C ASN A 352 -15.54 -1.86 26.97
N PRO A 353 -16.06 -2.36 28.09
CA PRO A 353 -17.51 -2.35 28.36
C PRO A 353 -18.06 -0.96 28.68
N VAL A 354 -17.21 0.01 29.03
CA VAL A 354 -17.62 1.38 29.37
C VAL A 354 -17.88 2.18 28.10
N THR A 355 -16.94 2.14 27.16
CA THR A 355 -17.10 2.79 25.85
C THR A 355 -17.92 1.94 24.88
N ARG A 356 -18.09 0.65 25.19
CA ARG A 356 -18.76 -0.35 24.34
C ARG A 356 -18.10 -0.50 22.97
N VAL A 357 -16.77 -0.34 22.96
CA VAL A 357 -15.95 -0.54 21.77
C VAL A 357 -15.22 -1.86 21.89
N THR A 358 -15.30 -2.66 20.84
CA THR A 358 -14.53 -3.88 20.64
C THR A 358 -13.52 -3.64 19.53
N THR A 359 -12.23 -3.85 19.81
CA THR A 359 -11.18 -3.81 18.80
C THR A 359 -10.86 -5.21 18.32
N TYR A 360 -10.77 -5.38 17.00
CA TYR A 360 -10.20 -6.54 16.35
C TYR A 360 -8.90 -6.10 15.70
N GLU A 361 -7.79 -6.72 16.08
CA GLU A 361 -6.49 -6.47 15.48
C GLU A 361 -5.97 -7.77 14.89
N VAL A 362 -5.76 -7.77 13.58
CA VAL A 362 -5.44 -8.98 12.81
C VAL A 362 -4.19 -8.74 11.99
N ALA A 363 -3.25 -9.68 12.03
CA ALA A 363 -2.13 -9.76 11.12
C ALA A 363 -2.25 -11.03 10.28
N PHE A 364 -2.66 -10.86 9.03
CA PHE A 364 -2.69 -11.93 8.03
C PHE A 364 -1.27 -12.16 7.54
N ALA A 365 -0.74 -13.35 7.81
CA ALA A 365 0.61 -13.72 7.42
C ALA A 365 0.72 -13.81 5.90
N LEU A 366 1.81 -13.30 5.33
CA LEU A 366 2.06 -13.41 3.90
C LEU A 366 2.12 -14.89 3.45
N GLU A 367 2.60 -15.78 4.32
CA GLU A 367 2.59 -17.22 4.06
C GLU A 367 1.17 -17.79 3.95
N ASP A 368 0.18 -17.23 4.65
CA ASP A 368 -1.22 -17.59 4.45
C ASP A 368 -1.71 -17.10 3.10
N LEU A 369 -1.43 -15.84 2.77
CA LEU A 369 -1.96 -15.18 1.57
C LEU A 369 -1.34 -15.67 0.26
N LEU A 370 -0.07 -16.09 0.29
CA LEU A 370 0.71 -16.47 -0.89
C LEU A 370 1.25 -17.92 -0.83
N GLY A 371 0.96 -18.65 0.25
CA GLY A 371 1.39 -20.04 0.48
C GLY A 371 2.87 -20.18 0.88
N SER A 372 3.31 -21.40 1.22
CA SER A 372 4.73 -21.77 1.52
C SER A 372 5.66 -21.84 0.30
N ARG A 373 5.10 -21.38 -0.81
CA ARG A 373 5.58 -21.31 -2.17
C ARG A 373 6.94 -20.72 -2.46
N VAL A 374 7.42 -19.72 -1.71
CA VAL A 374 8.02 -18.65 -2.50
C VAL A 374 9.01 -17.67 -1.85
N GLU A 375 10.31 -17.91 -1.86
CA GLU A 375 11.25 -16.79 -1.64
C GLU A 375 11.30 -15.80 -2.83
N ASP A 376 11.13 -16.26 -4.08
CA ASP A 376 11.36 -15.43 -5.30
C ASP A 376 10.15 -14.56 -5.78
N VAL A 377 8.91 -15.02 -5.61
CA VAL A 377 7.65 -14.25 -5.86
C VAL A 377 7.34 -13.29 -4.70
N TYR A 378 7.76 -13.53 -3.45
CA TYR A 378 7.54 -12.57 -2.35
C TYR A 378 8.21 -11.23 -2.67
N ASP A 379 9.50 -11.25 -3.00
CA ASP A 379 10.28 -10.04 -3.26
C ASP A 379 9.82 -9.30 -4.52
N SER A 380 9.26 -10.02 -5.50
CA SER A 380 8.78 -9.39 -6.72
C SER A 380 7.34 -8.92 -6.62
N HIS A 381 6.42 -9.58 -5.89
CA HIS A 381 4.99 -9.27 -5.89
C HIS A 381 4.50 -8.49 -4.66
N TRP A 382 5.05 -8.74 -3.47
CA TRP A 382 4.63 -8.07 -2.24
C TRP A 382 5.28 -6.69 -2.10
N ARG A 383 4.74 -5.72 -2.84
CA ARG A 383 5.30 -4.37 -2.95
C ARG A 383 4.22 -3.30 -3.03
N GLU A 384 4.65 -2.06 -2.85
CA GLU A 384 3.80 -0.90 -3.08
C GLU A 384 3.15 -0.95 -4.47
N GLY A 385 1.87 -0.60 -4.54
CA GLY A 385 1.06 -0.65 -5.74
C GLY A 385 0.40 -2.00 -6.00
N LEU A 386 0.74 -3.06 -5.24
CA LEU A 386 -0.02 -4.32 -5.32
C LEU A 386 -1.49 -4.07 -4.97
N ARG A 387 -2.37 -4.63 -5.81
CA ARG A 387 -3.83 -4.57 -5.65
C ARG A 387 -4.38 -5.97 -5.55
N PHE A 388 -5.30 -6.19 -4.60
CA PHE A 388 -5.99 -7.46 -4.46
C PHE A 388 -7.41 -7.28 -3.93
N GLY A 389 -8.29 -8.22 -4.28
CA GLY A 389 -9.65 -8.28 -3.82
C GLY A 389 -9.70 -8.64 -2.35
N PHE A 390 -10.42 -7.84 -1.56
CA PHE A 390 -10.55 -8.04 -0.11
C PHE A 390 -11.94 -7.65 0.35
N SER A 391 -12.46 -8.41 1.29
CA SER A 391 -13.70 -8.11 1.98
C SER A 391 -13.58 -8.55 3.43
N PHE A 392 -14.26 -7.82 4.31
CA PHE A 392 -14.49 -8.31 5.66
C PHE A 392 -15.84 -7.83 6.18
N LEU A 393 -16.33 -8.49 7.21
CA LEU A 393 -17.48 -8.05 7.98
C LEU A 393 -17.28 -8.39 9.45
N VAL A 394 -17.95 -7.64 10.31
CA VAL A 394 -18.15 -8.02 11.72
C VAL A 394 -19.63 -8.30 11.90
N ASN A 395 -19.93 -9.46 12.48
CA ASN A 395 -21.28 -9.87 12.78
C ASN A 395 -21.76 -9.26 14.08
N ASP A 396 -22.95 -8.71 14.01
CA ASP A 396 -23.72 -8.26 15.17
C ASP A 396 -24.68 -9.37 15.60
N GLY A 397 -24.67 -9.67 16.90
CA GLY A 397 -25.53 -10.69 17.49
C GLY A 397 -26.59 -10.15 18.46
N ASP A 398 -26.52 -8.87 18.83
CA ASP A 398 -27.29 -8.33 19.94
C ASP A 398 -27.15 -9.21 21.22
N ASP A 399 -28.28 -9.46 21.88
CA ASP A 399 -28.44 -10.36 23.03
C ASP A 399 -28.37 -11.86 22.67
N LYS A 400 -28.15 -12.21 21.39
CA LYS A 400 -28.06 -13.59 20.94
C LYS A 400 -26.69 -13.90 20.36
N ALA A 401 -26.17 -15.06 20.73
CA ALA A 401 -24.91 -15.57 20.21
C ALA A 401 -25.07 -16.19 18.80
N LYS A 402 -25.60 -15.41 17.84
CA LYS A 402 -25.81 -15.79 16.43
C LYS A 402 -25.74 -14.56 15.53
N GLN A 403 -25.54 -14.77 14.23
CA GLN A 403 -25.50 -13.69 13.25
C GLN A 403 -26.89 -13.05 13.07
N GLN A 404 -27.06 -11.82 13.54
CA GLN A 404 -28.29 -11.02 13.45
C GLN A 404 -28.14 -9.76 12.58
N GLY A 405 -26.92 -9.47 12.15
CA GLY A 405 -26.65 -8.44 11.17
C GLY A 405 -25.15 -8.32 10.95
N TRP A 406 -24.76 -7.41 10.07
CA TRP A 406 -23.36 -7.16 9.80
C TRP A 406 -23.11 -5.75 9.27
N ALA A 407 -21.89 -5.28 9.50
CA ALA A 407 -21.28 -4.17 8.78
C ALA A 407 -19.82 -4.49 8.45
N GLY A 408 -19.24 -3.73 7.53
CA GLY A 408 -17.86 -3.90 7.11
C GLY A 408 -17.62 -3.47 5.67
N TYR A 409 -16.72 -4.16 5.01
CA TYR A 409 -16.28 -3.86 3.66
C TYR A 409 -16.72 -4.94 2.67
N TYR A 410 -17.70 -4.62 1.82
CA TYR A 410 -18.31 -5.53 0.84
C TYR A 410 -18.80 -6.88 1.41
N PRO A 411 -19.59 -6.88 2.50
CA PRO A 411 -19.94 -8.09 3.26
C PRO A 411 -20.64 -9.21 2.46
N HIS A 412 -21.40 -8.86 1.41
CA HIS A 412 -22.09 -9.84 0.56
C HIS A 412 -21.17 -10.80 -0.17
N ALA A 413 -19.91 -10.40 -0.40
CA ALA A 413 -18.90 -11.32 -0.91
C ALA A 413 -18.73 -12.56 -0.01
N LEU A 414 -19.02 -12.42 1.29
CA LEU A 414 -18.80 -13.44 2.32
C LEU A 414 -20.09 -14.05 2.88
N THR A 415 -21.23 -13.37 2.84
CA THR A 415 -22.47 -13.88 3.45
C THR A 415 -23.35 -14.68 2.49
N MET A 416 -23.25 -14.42 1.19
CA MET A 416 -24.13 -15.03 0.19
C MET A 416 -23.50 -16.24 -0.49
N GLY A 417 -24.35 -17.24 -0.74
CA GLY A 417 -23.99 -18.44 -1.49
C GLY A 417 -24.38 -18.30 -2.96
N TRP A 418 -23.43 -18.59 -3.84
CA TRP A 418 -23.54 -18.57 -5.30
C TRP A 418 -22.92 -19.85 -5.88
N ASN A 419 -23.28 -20.23 -7.11
CA ASN A 419 -22.74 -21.41 -7.82
C ASN A 419 -22.49 -22.63 -6.92
N HIS A 420 -23.59 -23.25 -6.46
CA HIS A 420 -23.54 -24.42 -5.58
C HIS A 420 -22.95 -24.15 -4.19
N GLY A 421 -23.16 -22.94 -3.65
CA GLY A 421 -22.81 -22.59 -2.27
C GLY A 421 -21.43 -21.96 -2.08
N ASN A 422 -20.70 -21.68 -3.16
CA ASN A 422 -19.48 -20.89 -3.14
C ASN A 422 -19.79 -19.43 -2.75
N LYS A 423 -18.81 -18.75 -2.17
CA LYS A 423 -18.88 -17.31 -1.89
C LYS A 423 -18.66 -16.48 -3.17
N GLU A 424 -18.87 -15.16 -3.12
CA GLU A 424 -18.98 -14.31 -4.31
C GLU A 424 -17.72 -13.44 -4.54
N PRO A 425 -16.61 -13.99 -5.08
CA PRO A 425 -15.34 -13.26 -5.20
C PRO A 425 -15.43 -11.99 -6.04
N TRP A 426 -16.32 -11.91 -7.03
CA TRP A 426 -16.49 -10.67 -7.80
C TRP A 426 -17.11 -9.53 -7.00
N LYS A 427 -17.73 -9.79 -5.84
CA LYS A 427 -18.36 -8.75 -5.03
C LYS A 427 -17.41 -8.10 -4.02
N VAL A 428 -16.17 -8.57 -3.88
CA VAL A 428 -15.18 -7.92 -3.01
C VAL A 428 -14.84 -6.50 -3.47
N GLY A 429 -14.37 -5.68 -2.54
CA GLY A 429 -13.69 -4.43 -2.86
C GLY A 429 -12.22 -4.67 -3.15
N VAL A 430 -11.43 -3.61 -3.31
CA VAL A 430 -10.00 -3.70 -3.62
C VAL A 430 -9.17 -3.03 -2.53
N VAL A 431 -8.12 -3.70 -2.09
CA VAL A 431 -7.05 -3.10 -1.29
C VAL A 431 -5.89 -2.76 -2.20
N GLN A 432 -5.29 -1.59 -2.01
CA GLN A 432 -4.01 -1.23 -2.61
C GLN A 432 -2.96 -0.98 -1.53
N LEU A 433 -1.80 -1.63 -1.66
CA LEU A 433 -0.65 -1.39 -0.80
C LEU A 433 -0.04 -0.03 -1.14
N ALA A 434 -0.21 0.96 -0.27
CA ALA A 434 0.28 2.31 -0.48
C ALA A 434 1.65 2.55 0.17
N ARG A 435 2.42 3.50 -0.35
CA ARG A 435 3.59 4.07 0.36
C ARG A 435 3.22 4.60 1.74
N TYR A 436 4.27 4.83 2.53
CA TYR A 436 4.22 5.64 3.74
C TYR A 436 3.31 6.84 3.51
N ALA A 437 2.37 7.04 4.43
CA ALA A 437 1.57 8.24 4.45
C ALA A 437 2.51 9.42 4.73
N GLU A 438 3.00 10.08 3.67
CA GLU A 438 3.54 11.42 3.85
C GLU A 438 2.39 12.28 4.37
N ALA A 439 2.59 12.91 5.53
CA ALA A 439 1.63 13.84 6.09
C ALA A 439 1.17 14.83 5.01
N PRO A 440 -0.12 15.17 4.93
CA PRO A 440 -0.58 16.10 3.91
C PRO A 440 0.22 17.40 4.02
N ALA A 441 0.91 17.75 2.94
CA ALA A 441 1.49 19.08 2.81
C ALA A 441 0.34 20.07 3.05
N SER A 442 0.43 20.82 4.15
CA SER A 442 -0.59 21.79 4.54
C SER A 442 -0.73 22.83 3.43
N GLY A 443 -1.72 22.64 2.56
CA GLY A 443 -2.19 23.61 1.59
C GLY A 443 -2.93 24.75 2.30
N GLY A 444 -2.18 25.58 3.00
CA GLY A 444 -2.67 26.82 3.60
C GLY A 444 -2.77 27.93 2.56
N GLY A 445 -3.82 27.89 1.74
CA GLY A 445 -4.28 29.07 1.01
C GLY A 445 -5.01 30.01 1.98
N GLY A 446 -4.32 31.03 2.48
CA GLY A 446 -4.87 32.03 3.39
C GLY A 446 -4.19 33.37 3.22
N CYS A 447 -4.75 34.20 2.34
CA CYS A 447 -4.37 35.59 2.14
C CYS A 447 -4.82 36.42 3.36
N GLY A 448 -3.90 37.14 3.99
CA GLY A 448 -4.21 38.18 4.99
C GLY A 448 -3.38 38.10 6.27
N GLY A 449 -2.38 38.97 6.40
CA GLY A 449 -1.72 39.23 7.68
C GLY A 449 -0.21 39.32 7.65
N LEU A 450 0.37 40.20 6.82
CA LEU A 450 1.60 40.88 7.20
C LEU A 450 1.26 41.73 8.44
N PHE A 451 1.72 41.35 9.62
CA PHE A 451 2.17 42.21 10.74
C PHE A 451 2.31 41.35 12.00
N PHE A 452 3.45 41.48 12.69
CA PHE A 452 3.86 40.87 13.97
C PHE A 452 4.43 39.44 13.96
N LEU A 453 5.73 39.33 13.67
CA LEU A 453 6.65 38.51 14.47
C LEU A 453 8.10 38.96 14.26
N GLY A 454 8.33 40.23 14.60
CA GLY A 454 9.66 40.80 14.84
C GLY A 454 9.84 41.09 16.31
N LEU A 455 9.65 40.10 17.20
CA LEU A 455 10.09 40.14 18.59
C LEU A 455 9.91 38.75 19.20
N LEU A 456 10.99 37.97 19.35
CA LEU A 456 11.22 36.90 20.35
C LEU A 456 12.38 35.95 19.96
N LEU A 457 13.44 36.47 19.32
CA LEU A 457 14.76 35.82 19.32
C LEU A 457 15.71 36.59 20.25
N GLY A 458 15.43 36.54 21.56
CA GLY A 458 16.17 37.34 22.54
C GLY A 458 16.28 36.82 23.97
N VAL A 459 15.79 35.63 24.32
CA VAL A 459 15.85 35.15 25.72
C VAL A 459 16.37 33.70 25.90
N GLY A 460 16.54 32.92 24.82
CA GLY A 460 17.02 31.53 24.94
C GLY A 460 18.52 31.34 25.24
N ALA A 461 19.35 32.35 25.00
CA ALA A 461 20.81 32.21 25.08
C ALA A 461 21.43 32.55 26.45
N VAL A 462 20.64 32.95 27.46
CA VAL A 462 21.14 33.32 28.80
C VAL A 462 20.92 32.22 29.85
N ILE A 463 20.03 31.25 29.61
CA ILE A 463 19.69 30.23 30.61
C ILE A 463 20.64 29.01 30.57
N ALA A 464 21.32 28.76 29.44
CA ALA A 464 22.29 27.65 29.32
C ALA A 464 23.67 27.93 29.96
N PHE A 465 23.98 29.19 30.33
CA PHE A 465 25.28 29.54 30.93
C PHE A 465 25.27 29.60 32.47
N LEU A 466 24.09 29.59 33.11
CA LEU A 466 23.98 29.66 34.58
C LEU A 466 23.79 28.29 35.27
N PHE A 467 23.42 27.24 34.55
CA PHE A 467 23.27 25.89 35.13
C PHE A 467 24.53 25.01 35.08
N ARG A 468 25.56 25.41 34.34
CA ARG A 468 26.80 24.61 34.22
C ARG A 468 27.85 24.91 35.30
N ARG A 469 27.62 25.91 36.16
CA ARG A 469 28.60 26.37 37.16
C ARG A 469 28.32 25.91 38.61
N GLN A 470 27.17 25.30 38.90
CA GLN A 470 26.83 24.85 40.26
C GLN A 470 27.03 23.34 40.54
N ILE A 471 27.39 22.52 39.54
CA ILE A 471 27.58 21.08 39.75
C ILE A 471 29.05 20.70 40.02
N ILE A 472 30.00 21.58 39.72
CA ILE A 472 31.45 21.28 39.84
C ILE A 472 32.00 21.53 41.27
N GLU A 473 31.35 22.36 42.09
CA GLU A 473 31.81 22.60 43.48
C GLU A 473 31.27 21.62 44.54
N PHE A 474 30.30 20.76 44.20
CA PHE A 474 29.71 19.83 45.16
C PHE A 474 30.47 18.49 45.28
N VAL A 475 31.23 18.09 44.25
CA VAL A 475 31.87 16.77 44.19
C VAL A 475 33.28 16.74 44.79
N GLN A 476 33.96 17.89 44.92
CA GLN A 476 35.34 17.95 45.45
C GLN A 476 35.46 18.12 46.97
N LYS A 477 34.34 18.17 47.72
CA LYS A 477 34.36 18.45 49.17
C LYS A 477 33.91 17.31 50.09
N ARG A 478 33.75 16.06 49.60
CA ARG A 478 33.24 14.97 50.46
C ARG A 478 34.00 13.65 50.55
N LEU A 479 35.13 13.45 49.89
CA LEU A 479 35.94 12.24 50.13
C LEU A 479 37.43 12.58 50.19
N GLY A 480 37.85 13.05 51.36
CA GLY A 480 39.24 13.01 51.78
C GLY A 480 39.54 11.67 52.46
N ARG A 481 40.55 10.99 51.92
CA ARG A 481 41.63 10.28 52.63
C ARG A 481 41.31 8.94 53.30
N THR A 482 41.87 7.86 52.75
CA THR A 482 42.82 6.98 53.47
C THR A 482 43.56 6.06 52.49
N THR A 483 44.73 5.61 52.94
CA THR A 483 45.95 5.19 52.23
C THR A 483 46.14 3.68 52.14
N SER A 484 47.05 3.24 51.25
CA SER A 484 47.87 1.99 51.30
C SER A 484 47.16 0.71 50.80
N THR A 485 47.69 -0.21 49.98
CA THR A 485 49.09 -0.62 49.69
C THR A 485 49.14 -1.53 48.44
N SER A 486 50.22 -1.39 47.66
CA SER A 486 50.99 -2.37 46.84
C SER A 486 50.34 -3.60 46.12
N ALA A 487 50.74 -3.69 44.84
CA ALA A 487 50.60 -4.69 43.76
C ALA A 487 51.18 -6.12 44.07
N PRO A 488 51.35 -7.08 43.12
CA PRO A 488 51.09 -7.08 41.66
C PRO A 488 50.48 -8.37 41.03
N ALA A 489 50.37 -8.28 39.70
CA ALA A 489 49.84 -9.19 38.68
C ALA A 489 50.46 -10.60 38.57
N THR A 490 49.72 -11.54 37.95
CA THR A 490 50.09 -12.19 36.67
C THR A 490 48.96 -13.09 36.11
N PRO A 491 48.96 -13.38 34.79
CA PRO A 491 47.86 -13.98 34.01
C PRO A 491 48.15 -15.45 33.60
N LEU A 492 47.31 -16.01 32.70
CA LEU A 492 47.41 -17.28 31.90
C LEU A 492 46.22 -18.22 32.20
N ALA A 493 45.64 -18.99 31.29
CA ALA A 493 45.84 -19.22 29.86
C ALA A 493 44.58 -19.89 29.28
N ALA A 494 44.47 -19.83 27.95
CA ALA A 494 43.60 -20.65 27.14
C ALA A 494 43.97 -22.14 27.20
N ALA A 495 42.99 -23.02 26.94
CA ALA A 495 43.24 -24.36 26.44
C ALA A 495 42.06 -24.83 25.59
N ASP A 496 42.38 -25.12 24.33
CA ASP A 496 41.60 -25.90 23.37
C ASP A 496 41.37 -27.34 23.87
N TYR A 497 40.27 -27.97 23.43
CA TYR A 497 40.25 -29.42 23.23
C TYR A 497 39.29 -29.81 22.09
N MET A 498 39.87 -30.38 21.03
CA MET A 498 39.18 -31.13 19.98
C MET A 498 38.73 -32.51 20.48
N SER A 499 37.63 -33.03 19.92
CA SER A 499 37.63 -34.29 19.14
C SER A 499 36.38 -35.16 19.30
N SER A 500 35.87 -35.57 18.13
CA SER A 500 35.28 -36.87 17.75
C SER A 500 33.89 -37.30 18.25
N GLY A 501 33.07 -37.73 17.28
CA GLY A 501 32.44 -39.05 17.39
C GLY A 501 31.00 -39.21 16.89
N SER A 502 30.86 -39.64 15.63
CA SER A 502 29.94 -40.69 15.14
C SER A 502 28.40 -40.54 15.18
N ALA A 503 27.81 -40.64 13.98
CA ALA A 503 26.42 -41.01 13.69
C ALA A 503 26.15 -42.52 13.92
N PRO A 504 24.86 -42.94 13.94
CA PRO A 504 24.44 -43.89 12.91
C PRO A 504 23.02 -43.72 12.33
N ALA A 505 22.95 -44.09 11.05
CA ALA A 505 21.95 -44.76 10.21
C ALA A 505 20.43 -44.78 10.50
N LEU A 506 19.72 -44.58 9.38
CA LEU A 506 18.35 -44.89 9.03
C LEU A 506 17.85 -46.30 9.41
N THR A 507 16.55 -46.38 9.75
CA THR A 507 15.70 -47.54 9.46
C THR A 507 14.37 -47.08 8.85
N VAL A 508 14.11 -47.62 7.64
CA VAL A 508 12.88 -47.50 6.86
C VAL A 508 11.94 -48.65 7.24
N HIS A 509 10.66 -48.37 7.46
CA HIS A 509 9.61 -49.40 7.51
C HIS A 509 8.53 -49.12 6.44
N PRO A 510 8.00 -50.15 5.76
CA PRO A 510 7.02 -50.05 4.67
C PRO A 510 5.57 -49.93 5.16
N PRO A 511 4.62 -49.51 4.29
CA PRO A 511 3.20 -49.37 4.64
C PRO A 511 2.43 -50.70 4.53
N ALA A 512 1.40 -50.86 5.35
CA ALA A 512 0.40 -51.93 5.26
C ALA A 512 -1.00 -51.34 5.00
N PRO A 513 -1.93 -52.12 4.40
CA PRO A 513 -2.95 -51.59 3.50
C PRO A 513 -4.33 -51.34 4.14
N ALA A 514 -5.17 -50.70 3.33
CA ALA A 514 -6.57 -50.36 3.53
C ALA A 514 -7.47 -51.50 4.03
N SER A 515 -8.51 -51.13 4.77
CA SER A 515 -9.74 -51.92 4.92
C SER A 515 -10.96 -51.02 4.83
N SER A 516 -11.95 -51.53 4.12
CA SER A 516 -13.23 -50.96 3.73
C SER A 516 -14.36 -51.26 4.73
N MET A 517 -15.45 -50.49 4.63
CA MET A 517 -16.82 -50.72 5.18
C MET A 517 -16.95 -50.49 6.70
N VAL A 518 -17.92 -49.75 7.25
CA VAL A 518 -19.33 -49.48 6.92
C VAL A 518 -19.66 -48.01 7.23
#